data_AF-A0A920M3Q1-F1
#
_entry.id   AF-A0A920M3Q1-F1
#
_cell.length_a   1.000
_cell.length_b   1.000
_cell.length_c   1.000
_cell.angle_alpha   90.00
_cell.angle_beta   90.00
_cell.angle_gamma   90.00
#
_symmetry.space_group_name_H-M   'P 1'
#
loop_
_entity.id
_entity.type
_entity.pdbx_description
1 polymer ?
#
loop_
_entity_poly.entity_id
_entity_poly.type
_entity_poly.pdbx_seq_one_letter_code
_entity_poly.pdbx_strand_id
1 'polypeptide(L)' 'MKRVGFILKVRENFIQEYKKHHKNVWPKMKAALQRNGWHNYSLFMRKDGLIFWLL' A
#
# COMPACT_ATOMS: atom_id res chain seq x y z
N MET A 1 -5.33 4.39 19.62
CA MET A 1 -4.67 3.59 18.57
C MET A 1 -3.48 4.35 18.02
N LYS A 2 -2.37 3.66 17.74
CA LYS A 2 -1.18 4.25 17.11
C LYS A 2 -1.33 4.11 15.59
N ARG A 3 -1.26 5.22 14.86
CA ARG A 3 -1.19 5.21 13.39
C ARG A 3 0.26 5.27 12.95
N VAL A 4 0.60 4.52 11.90
CA VAL A 4 1.97 4.46 11.38
C VAL A 4 1.94 4.91 9.93
N GLY A 5 2.71 5.95 9.62
CA GLY A 5 2.89 6.45 8.26
C GLY A 5 4.29 6.14 7.75
N PHE A 6 4.40 5.73 6.48
CA PHE A 6 5.70 5.60 5.83
C PHE A 6 5.64 5.93 4.35
N ILE A 7 6.80 6.25 3.79
CA ILE A 7 6.97 6.68 2.41
C ILE A 7 7.78 5.63 1.65
N LEU A 8 7.33 5.31 0.45
CA LEU A 8 8.04 4.45 -0.50
C LEU A 8 8.09 5.13 -1.87
N LYS A 9 9.05 4.74 -2.70
CA LYS A 9 9.15 5.21 -4.09
C LYS A 9 9.13 4.03 -5.04
N VAL A 10 8.18 4.03 -5.96
CA VAL A 10 8.11 3.05 -7.05
C VAL A 10 8.90 3.59 -8.24
N ARG A 11 9.67 2.72 -8.87
CA ARG A 11 10.34 3.02 -10.15
C ARG A 11 9.28 3.36 -11.20
N GLU A 12 9.50 4.42 -11.97
CA GLU A 12 8.46 5.00 -12.85
C GLU A 12 7.88 3.98 -13.84
N ASN A 13 8.73 3.14 -14.42
CA ASN A 13 8.34 2.09 -15.37
C ASN A 13 7.38 1.05 -14.77
N PHE A 14 7.30 0.95 -13.44
CA PHE A 14 6.48 -0.03 -12.72
C PHE A 14 5.23 0.58 -12.07
N ILE A 15 4.96 1.88 -12.23
CA ILE A 15 3.83 2.56 -11.58
C ILE A 15 2.49 1.91 -11.97
N GLN A 16 2.28 1.62 -13.26
CA GLN A 16 1.02 1.04 -13.73
C GLN A 16 0.82 -0.38 -13.24
N GLU A 17 1.89 -1.18 -13.28
CA GLU A 17 1.88 -2.53 -12.75
C GLU A 17 1.59 -2.54 -11.24
N TYR A 18 2.26 -1.67 -10.48
CA TYR A 18 2.04 -1.52 -9.05
C TYR A 18 0.57 -1.20 -8.73
N LYS A 19 -0.05 -0.28 -9.49
CA LYS A 19 -1.48 0.03 -9.34
C LYS A 19 -2.37 -1.19 -9.62
N LYS A 20 -2.07 -1.98 -10.65
CA LYS A 20 -2.83 -3.19 -10.98
C LYS A 20 -2.76 -4.23 -9.86
N HIS A 21 -1.58 -4.42 -9.27
CA HIS A 21 -1.39 -5.34 -8.14
C HIS A 21 -2.11 -4.84 -6.88
N HIS A 22 -2.09 -3.54 -6.59
CA HIS A 22 -2.77 -2.96 -5.42
C HIS A 22 -4.30 -2.87 -5.56
N LYS A 23 -4.85 -2.95 -6.78
CA LYS A 23 -6.28 -3.15 -6.99
C LYS A 23 -6.72 -4.60 -6.73
N ASN A 24 -5.80 -5.56 -6.86
CA ASN A 24 -6.07 -6.99 -6.78
C ASN A 24 -5.24 -7.68 -5.69
N VAL A 25 -5.14 -7.04 -4.52
CA VAL A 25 -4.35 -7.57 -3.40
C VAL A 25 -4.89 -8.94 -3.01
N TRP A 26 -3.99 -9.92 -2.92
CA TRP A 26 -4.33 -11.30 -2.57
C TRP A 26 -5.09 -11.38 -1.25
N PRO A 27 -6.21 -12.11 -1.19
CA PRO A 27 -7.01 -12.24 0.04
C PRO A 27 -6.20 -12.74 1.24
N LYS A 28 -5.28 -13.69 1.02
CA LYS A 28 -4.40 -14.23 2.06
C LYS A 28 -3.47 -13.18 2.66
N MET A 29 -2.98 -12.23 1.84
CA MET A 29 -2.15 -11.11 2.31
C MET A 29 -2.98 -10.18 3.20
N LYS A 30 -4.17 -9.77 2.76
CA LYS A 30 -5.08 -8.93 3.57
C LYS A 30 -5.41 -9.58 4.91
N ALA A 31 -5.70 -10.88 4.91
CA ALA A 31 -5.95 -11.63 6.14
C ALA A 31 -4.72 -11.66 7.06
N ALA A 32 -3.51 -11.83 6.51
CA ALA A 32 -2.28 -11.76 7.30
C ALA A 32 -2.04 -10.38 7.91
N LEU A 33 -2.28 -9.29 7.16
CA LEU A 33 -2.18 -7.92 7.66
C LEU A 33 -3.17 -7.67 8.81
N GLN A 34 -4.44 -8.05 8.63
CA GLN A 34 -5.47 -7.93 9.67
C GLN A 34 -5.10 -8.71 10.94
N ARG A 35 -4.61 -9.95 10.82
CA ARG A 35 -4.17 -10.73 11.99
C ARG A 35 -3.01 -10.10 12.76
N ASN A 36 -2.21 -9.26 12.11
CA ASN A 36 -1.11 -8.52 12.72
C ASN A 36 -1.49 -7.09 13.12
N GLY A 37 -2.79 -6.79 13.23
CA GLY A 37 -3.30 -5.52 13.74
C GLY A 37 -3.30 -4.37 12.73
N TRP A 38 -3.07 -4.63 11.44
CA TRP A 38 -3.22 -3.62 10.41
C TRP A 38 -4.70 -3.47 10.06
N HIS A 39 -5.27 -2.33 10.42
CA HIS A 39 -6.67 -2.01 10.22
C HIS A 39 -6.78 -0.60 9.67
N ASN A 40 -7.79 -0.31 8.84
CA ASN A 40 -8.02 1.03 8.29
C ASN A 40 -6.82 1.66 7.56
N TYR A 41 -6.01 0.82 6.89
CA TYR A 41 -4.86 1.31 6.14
C TYR A 41 -5.26 1.90 4.78
N SER A 42 -4.52 2.91 4.33
CA SER A 42 -4.72 3.62 3.06
C SER A 42 -3.40 3.81 2.32
N LEU A 43 -3.46 3.80 0.98
CA LEU A 43 -2.33 4.02 0.09
C LEU A 43 -2.64 5.21 -0.81
N PHE A 44 -1.78 6.22 -0.78
CA PHE A 44 -1.82 7.39 -1.64
C PHE A 44 -0.61 7.40 -2.56
N MET A 45 -0.79 7.70 -3.85
CA MET A 45 0.30 7.69 -4.83
C MET A 45 0.26 8.95 -5.70
N ARG A 46 1.41 9.60 -5.83
CA ARG A 46 1.64 10.69 -6.78
C ARG A 46 2.00 10.17 -8.17
N LYS A 47 1.86 11.00 -9.20
CA LYS A 47 2.16 10.64 -10.60
C LYS A 47 3.61 10.19 -10.83
N ASP A 48 4.54 10.69 -10.02
CA ASP A 48 5.97 10.35 -10.05
C ASP A 48 6.29 9.04 -9.30
N GLY A 49 5.30 8.33 -8.76
CA GLY A 49 5.50 7.07 -8.05
C GLY A 49 5.92 7.21 -6.59
N LEU A 50 5.89 8.42 -6.00
CA LEU A 50 6.01 8.59 -4.56
C LEU A 50 4.71 8.11 -3.88
N ILE A 51 4.86 7.23 -2.88
CA ILE A 51 3.75 6.61 -2.17
C ILE A 51 3.80 7.01 -0.70
N PHE A 52 2.63 7.33 -0.17
CA PHE A 52 2.40 7.44 1.27
C PHE A 52 1.44 6.32 1.71
N TRP A 53 1.91 5.50 2.64
CA TRP A 53 1.10 4.49 3.33
C TRP A 53 0.73 4.99 4.71
N LEU A 54 -0.52 4.80 5.07
CA LEU A 54 -1.05 5.04 6.41
C LEU A 54 -1.65 3.73 6.91
N LEU A 55 -1.21 3.26 8.07
CA LEU A 55 -1.72 2.09 8.78
C LEU A 55 -2.46 2.52 10.05
#